data_AF-A0A087X5J3-F1
#
_entry.id   AF-A0A087X5J3-F1
#
_cell.length_a   1.000
_cell.length_b   1.000
_cell.length_c   1.000
_cell.angle_alpha   90.00
_cell.angle_beta   90.00
_cell.angle_gamma   90.00
#
_symmetry.space_group_name_H-M   'P 1'
#
loop_
_entity.id
_entity.type
_entity.pdbx_description
1 polymer ?
#
loop_
_entity_poly.entity_id
_entity_poly.type
_entity_poly.pdbx_seq_one_letter_code
_entity_poly.pdbx_strand_id
1 'polypeptide(L)'
;MDNWGTYFDYPAEYVFGSNDGDTDQFSFKLSFAPPYTTHGSRIEFVVRYETSVGDYWANNFSMNYAVTLLLSYEDDPTQTSNNNNNNIV
;
A
#
# COMPACT_ATOMS: atom_id res chain seq x y z
N MET A 1 -6.64 5.59 -4.44
CA MET A 1 -6.40 5.90 -5.87
C MET A 1 -7.33 6.96 -6.45
N ASP A 2 -8.42 7.34 -5.78
CA ASP A 2 -9.27 8.48 -6.20
C ASP A 2 -10.13 9.00 -5.04
N ASN A 3 -9.63 8.88 -3.80
CA ASN A 3 -10.34 9.26 -2.58
C ASN A 3 -11.71 8.56 -2.45
N TRP A 4 -11.75 7.25 -2.66
CA TRP A 4 -12.96 6.38 -2.63
C TRP A 4 -13.99 6.67 -3.72
N GLY A 5 -13.61 7.35 -4.81
CA GLY A 5 -14.47 7.51 -5.99
C GLY A 5 -14.80 6.19 -6.69
N THR A 6 -13.89 5.22 -6.61
CA THR A 6 -14.06 3.85 -7.07
C THR A 6 -13.50 2.87 -6.04
N TYR A 7 -14.09 1.67 -5.99
CA TYR A 7 -13.64 0.59 -5.13
C TYR A 7 -13.91 -0.76 -5.77
N PHE A 8 -13.20 -1.78 -5.31
CA PHE A 8 -13.46 -3.18 -5.64
C PHE A 8 -13.24 -4.01 -4.39
N ASP A 9 -14.01 -5.10 -4.28
CA ASP A 9 -13.80 -6.06 -3.21
C ASP A 9 -12.69 -7.02 -3.61
N TYR A 10 -11.76 -7.27 -2.67
CA TYR A 10 -10.72 -8.28 -2.82
C TYR A 10 -10.86 -9.29 -1.69
N PRO A 11 -11.10 -10.58 -1.98
CA PRO A 11 -11.31 -11.57 -0.94
C PRO A 11 -10.03 -11.81 -0.13
N ALA A 12 -10.20 -11.93 1.18
CA ALA A 12 -9.17 -12.48 2.04
C ALA A 12 -9.27 -14.01 2.06
N GLU A 13 -8.13 -14.67 2.13
CA GLU A 13 -8.02 -16.12 2.21
C GLU A 13 -7.89 -16.55 3.68
N TYR A 14 -8.65 -17.56 4.07
CA TYR A 14 -8.54 -18.15 5.40
C TYR A 14 -7.16 -18.79 5.58
N VAL A 15 -6.54 -18.53 6.73
CA VAL A 15 -5.27 -19.16 7.10
C VAL A 15 -5.58 -20.51 7.75
N PHE A 16 -5.26 -21.60 7.05
CA PHE A 16 -5.58 -22.95 7.53
C PHE A 16 -4.92 -23.25 8.88
N GLY A 17 -5.72 -23.75 9.82
CA GLY A 17 -5.27 -24.07 11.19
C GLY A 17 -5.04 -22.86 12.09
N SER A 18 -5.52 -21.67 11.69
CA SER A 18 -5.37 -20.45 12.49
C SER A 18 -6.39 -20.31 13.63
N ASN A 19 -7.49 -21.05 13.57
CA ASN A 19 -8.51 -21.03 14.61
C ASN A 19 -7.91 -21.40 15.97
N ASP A 20 -8.01 -20.50 16.95
CA ASP A 20 -7.52 -20.71 18.33
C ASP A 20 -8.65 -21.01 19.34
N GLY A 21 -9.88 -21.22 18.85
CA GLY A 21 -11.09 -21.41 19.63
C GLY A 21 -11.93 -20.14 19.79
N ASP A 22 -11.30 -18.97 19.72
CA ASP A 22 -11.99 -17.67 19.85
C ASP A 22 -11.97 -16.88 18.54
N THR A 23 -10.88 -16.97 17.78
CA THR A 23 -10.64 -16.17 16.58
C THR A 23 -10.08 -16.99 15.43
N ASP A 24 -10.38 -16.54 14.21
CA ASP A 24 -9.81 -17.03 12.96
C ASP A 24 -8.90 -15.96 12.35
N GLN A 25 -7.93 -16.38 11.55
CA GLN A 25 -7.08 -15.46 10.80
C GLN A 25 -7.33 -15.56 9.30
N PHE A 26 -7.30 -14.40 8.65
CA PHE A 26 -7.42 -14.25 7.21
C PHE A 26 -6.27 -13.40 6.70
N SER A 27 -5.84 -13.66 5.47
CA SER A 27 -4.76 -12.92 4.81
C SER A 27 -5.19 -12.43 3.44
N PHE A 28 -4.64 -11.30 3.00
CA PHE A 28 -4.89 -10.76 1.66
C PHE A 28 -3.60 -10.12 1.15
N LYS A 29 -3.53 -9.93 -0.17
CA LYS A 29 -2.38 -9.32 -0.82
C LYS A 29 -2.80 -8.04 -1.51
N LEU A 30 -2.15 -6.94 -1.16
CA LEU A 30 -2.23 -5.69 -1.91
C LEU A 30 -1.11 -5.64 -2.94
N SER A 31 -1.37 -5.08 -4.11
CA SER A 31 -0.36 -4.93 -5.15
C SER A 31 -0.55 -3.58 -5.85
N PHE A 32 0.55 -2.84 -5.95
CA PHE A 32 0.63 -1.71 -6.87
C PHE A 32 0.80 -2.27 -8.29
N ALA A 33 -0.03 -1.80 -9.21
CA ALA A 33 0.02 -2.18 -10.62
C ALA A 33 0.06 -0.92 -11.49
N PRO A 34 0.67 -0.96 -12.69
CA PRO A 34 0.69 0.19 -13.59
C PRO A 34 -0.72 0.74 -13.85
N PRO A 35 -0.91 2.07 -13.88
CA PRO A 35 0.12 3.12 -13.80
C PRO A 35 0.55 3.52 -12.38
N TYR A 36 0.00 2.89 -11.34
CA TYR A 36 0.14 3.30 -9.94
C TYR A 36 1.36 2.73 -9.22
N THR A 37 2.50 2.72 -9.91
CA THR A 37 3.79 2.23 -9.37
C THR A 37 4.79 3.36 -9.17
N THR A 38 4.31 4.60 -9.10
CA THR A 38 5.14 5.80 -8.90
C THR A 38 5.34 6.11 -7.42
N HIS A 39 6.41 6.84 -7.09
CA HIS A 39 6.64 7.34 -5.73
C HIS A 39 5.40 8.08 -5.21
N GLY A 40 4.95 7.72 -4.00
CA GLY A 40 3.75 8.28 -3.38
C GLY A 40 2.44 7.61 -3.77
N SER A 41 2.46 6.61 -4.65
CA SER A 41 1.25 5.82 -4.97
C SER A 41 0.64 5.26 -3.69
N ARG A 42 -0.69 5.36 -3.55
CA ARG A 42 -1.39 5.05 -2.30
C ARG A 42 -2.60 4.15 -2.53
N ILE A 43 -2.64 3.05 -1.78
CA ILE A 43 -3.80 2.16 -1.64
C ILE A 43 -4.49 2.51 -0.33
N GLU A 44 -5.80 2.70 -0.37
CA GLU A 44 -6.66 2.83 0.79
C GLU A 44 -7.59 1.64 0.85
N PHE A 45 -7.83 1.12 2.05
CA PHE A 45 -8.73 0.00 2.22
C PHE A 45 -9.40 0.02 3.59
N VAL A 46 -10.50 -0.70 3.68
CA VAL A 46 -11.18 -1.08 4.90
C VAL A 46 -11.36 -2.60 4.87
N VAL A 47 -11.55 -3.22 6.02
CA VAL A 47 -11.87 -4.66 6.08
C VAL A 47 -13.34 -4.80 6.42
N ARG A 48 -14.08 -5.54 5.59
CA ARG A 48 -15.45 -5.95 5.87
C ARG A 48 -15.45 -7.41 6.27
N TYR A 49 -16.05 -7.71 7.41
CA TYR A 49 -16.39 -9.07 7.84
C TYR A 49 -17.90 -9.24 7.72
N GLU A 50 -18.32 -9.98 6.70
CA GLU A 50 -19.73 -10.27 6.42
C GLU A 50 -20.10 -11.62 7.03
N THR A 51 -21.22 -11.65 7.76
CA THR A 51 -21.75 -12.85 8.40
C THR A 51 -23.25 -12.94 8.12
N SER A 52 -23.87 -14.09 8.45
CA SER A 52 -25.32 -14.26 8.35
C SER A 52 -26.13 -13.31 9.23
N VAL A 53 -25.50 -12.67 10.23
CA VAL A 53 -26.17 -11.77 11.19
C VAL A 53 -25.84 -10.29 10.95
N GLY A 54 -24.91 -9.98 10.05
CA GLY A 54 -24.59 -8.60 9.71
C GLY A 54 -23.18 -8.37 9.17
N ASP A 55 -22.94 -7.10 8.87
CA ASP A 55 -21.68 -6.57 8.34
C ASP A 55 -20.93 -5.78 9.40
N TYR A 56 -19.66 -6.14 9.59
CA TYR A 56 -18.76 -5.47 10.51
C TYR A 56 -17.62 -4.83 9.72
N TRP A 57 -17.32 -3.57 10.02
CA TRP A 57 -16.34 -2.78 9.26
C TRP A 57 -15.20 -2.33 10.16
N ALA A 58 -13.98 -2.74 9.81
CA ALA A 58 -12.76 -2.14 10.33
C ALA A 58 -12.33 -1.03 9.38
N ASN A 59 -12.71 0.20 9.71
CA ASN A 59 -12.42 1.40 8.93
C ASN A 59 -11.55 2.42 9.68
N ASN A 60 -10.83 1.97 10.71
CA ASN A 60 -9.90 2.80 11.50
C ASN A 60 -10.54 4.13 11.95
N PHE A 61 -11.73 4.07 12.56
CA PHE A 61 -12.51 5.25 12.96
C PHE A 61 -12.76 6.24 11.81
N SER A 62 -13.18 5.71 10.66
CA SER A 62 -13.41 6.47 9.42
C SER A 62 -12.17 7.11 8.79
N MET A 63 -10.97 6.85 9.30
CA MET A 63 -9.71 7.29 8.67
C MET A 63 -9.20 6.29 7.62
N ASN A 64 -9.74 5.07 7.62
CA ASN A 64 -9.34 3.93 6.81
C ASN A 64 -7.87 3.51 7.03
N TYR A 65 -7.48 2.39 6.42
CA TYR A 65 -6.09 1.96 6.37
C TYR A 65 -5.46 2.40 5.06
N ALA A 66 -4.16 2.68 5.07
CA ALA A 66 -3.45 3.08 3.86
C ALA A 66 -2.01 2.57 3.79
N VAL A 67 -1.60 2.22 2.58
CA VAL A 67 -0.23 1.85 2.23
C VAL A 67 0.26 2.82 1.16
N THR A 68 1.42 3.44 1.38
CA THR A 68 2.07 4.35 0.44
C THR A 68 3.37 3.75 -0.06
N LEU A 69 3.54 3.73 -1.38
CA LEU A 69 4.77 3.31 -2.04
C LEU A 69 5.83 4.42 -1.92
N LEU A 70 6.91 4.16 -1.19
CA LEU A 70 8.07 5.05 -1.10
C LEU A 70 9.23 4.46 -1.88
N LEU A 71 9.66 5.16 -2.92
CA LEU A 71 10.86 4.80 -3.69
C LEU A 71 12.05 5.59 -3.14
N SER A 72 13.05 4.89 -2.62
CA SER A 72 14.36 5.49 -2.34
C SER A 72 15.28 5.26 -3.53
N TYR A 73 15.94 6.33 -3.98
CA TYR A 73 17.09 6.22 -4.86
C TYR A 73 18.32 6.40 -3.97
N GLU A 74 19.28 5.48 -4.05
CA GLU A 74 20.60 5.77 -3.48
C GLU A 74 21.21 6.89 -4.33
N ASP A 75 21.72 7.94 -3.67
CA ASP A 75 22.52 8.95 -4.34
C ASP A 75 23.75 8.24 -4.91
N ASP A 76 23.88 8.16 -6.24
CA ASP A 76 25.10 7.65 -6.87
C ASP A 76 26.23 8.65 -6.58
N PRO A 77 27.23 8.30 -5.73
CA PRO A 77 28.28 9.23 -5.33
C PRO A 77 29.20 9.62 -6.49
N THR A 78 29.05 9.02 -7.68
CA THR A 78 29.91 9.26 -8.84
C THR A 78 29.49 10.44 -9.73
N GLN A 79 28.38 11.13 -9.44
CA GLN A 79 27.97 12.34 -10.21
C GLN A 79 28.52 13.67 -9.68
N THR A 80 29.66 13.68 -8.97
CA THR A 80 30.46 14.92 -8.86
C THR A 80 31.41 14.99 -10.06
N SER A 81 30.87 15.29 -11.23
CA SER A 81 31.68 15.52 -12.43
C SER A 81 32.40 16.87 -12.33
N ASN A 82 33.73 16.78 -12.28
CA ASN A 82 34.71 17.80 -12.61
C ASN A 82 34.18 18.90 -13.56
N ASN A 83 34.16 20.15 -13.10
CA ASN A 83 34.23 21.32 -13.97
C ASN A 83 35.36 22.24 -13.50
N ASN A 84 36.59 21.72 -13.62
CA ASN A 84 37.77 22.57 -13.83
C ASN A 84 37.83 22.82 -15.34
N ASN A 85 37.60 24.06 -15.79
CA ASN A 85 38.28 24.59 -16.97
C ASN A 85 38.35 26.12 -16.90
N ASN A 86 39.59 26.56 -16.76
CA ASN A 86 40.08 27.92 -16.89
C ASN A 86 39.66 28.54 -18.23
N ASN A 87 39.41 29.85 -18.25
CA ASN A 87 39.80 30.65 -19.40
C ASN A 87 40.38 32.00 -18.96
N ILE A 88 41.70 32.09 -19.05
CA ILE A 88 42.49 33.32 -19.06
C ILE A 88 42.56 33.77 -20.52
N VAL A 89 42.05 34.96 -20.83
CA VAL A 89 42.72 36.01 -21.62
C VAL A 89 42.20 37.36 -21.14
#